data_AF-A0A3D0P165-F1
#
_entry.id   AF-A0A3D0P165-F1
#
_cell.length_a   1.000
_cell.length_b   1.000
_cell.length_c   1.000
_cell.angle_alpha   90.00
_cell.angle_beta   90.00
_cell.angle_gamma   90.00
#
_symmetry.space_group_name_H-M   'P 1'
#
loop_
_entity.id
_entity.type
_entity.pdbx_description
1 polymer ?
#
loop_
_entity_poly.entity_id
_entity_poly.type
_entity_poly.pdbx_seq_one_letter_code
_entity_poly.pdbx_strand_id
1 'polypeptide(L)'
;MKRWLRFLVKLLAGAVLLALVVIAVLWWVTKPARPDDFYLSSSEFPASPGKLVKIEPFTRMVPASANGWRLLYSTTRFDGTIAPASAIVLAPKERKAEPAGIIAWTHGTTGFDPACAPSVLDEPFANVPALEEVLAEGWVIVATDYIGLGTAGPHPYLIGEGQARSALDSIRALKQIENINVS
;
A
#
# COMPACT_ATOMS: atom_id res chain seq x y z
N MET A 1 6.03 19.47 -59.22
CA MET A 1 5.06 19.71 -58.13
C MET A 1 4.77 18.50 -57.22
N LYS A 2 4.61 17.26 -57.71
CA LYS A 2 4.20 16.09 -56.87
C LYS A 2 5.25 15.53 -55.88
N ARG A 3 6.56 15.76 -56.08
CA ARG A 3 7.64 15.21 -55.22
C ARG A 3 7.78 15.94 -53.88
N TRP A 4 7.68 17.26 -53.87
CA TRP A 4 7.79 18.08 -52.66
C TRP A 4 6.61 17.88 -51.71
N LEU A 5 5.39 17.73 -52.25
CA LEU A 5 4.21 17.38 -51.47
C LEU A 5 4.34 16.01 -50.77
N ARG A 6 4.87 14.99 -51.46
CA ARG A 6 5.15 13.67 -50.85
C ARG A 6 6.20 13.75 -49.75
N PHE A 7 7.18 14.64 -49.88
CA PHE A 7 8.20 14.87 -48.86
C PHE A 7 7.61 15.55 -47.61
N LEU A 8 6.80 16.59 -47.79
CA LEU A 8 6.07 17.26 -46.71
C LEU A 8 5.12 16.31 -45.97
N VAL A 9 4.36 15.48 -46.69
CA VAL A 9 3.48 14.46 -46.09
C VAL A 9 4.28 13.44 -45.26
N LYS A 10 5.43 12.98 -45.74
CA LYS A 10 6.30 12.06 -44.98
C LYS A 10 6.90 12.71 -43.73
N LEU A 11 7.31 13.98 -43.83
CA LEU A 11 7.81 14.74 -42.67
C LEU A 11 6.71 14.93 -41.61
N LEU A 12 5.51 15.34 -42.03
CA LEU A 12 4.36 15.47 -41.13
C LEU A 12 3.99 14.13 -40.50
N ALA A 13 3.93 13.05 -41.28
CA ALA A 13 3.66 11.71 -40.75
C ALA A 13 4.73 11.26 -39.74
N GLY A 14 6.02 11.54 -40.01
CA GLY A 14 7.11 11.26 -39.08
C GLY A 14 7.01 12.07 -37.79
N ALA A 15 6.67 13.36 -37.88
CA ALA A 15 6.47 14.22 -36.71
C ALA A 15 5.26 13.78 -35.87
N VAL A 16 4.15 13.41 -36.51
CA VAL A 16 2.97 12.86 -35.82
C VAL A 16 3.30 11.52 -35.14
N LEU A 17 4.01 10.63 -35.82
CA LEU A 17 4.44 9.36 -35.22
C LEU A 17 5.33 9.59 -34.00
N LEU A 18 6.30 10.50 -34.10
CA LEU A 18 7.16 10.86 -32.98
C LEU A 18 6.35 11.44 -31.81
N ALA A 19 5.41 12.34 -32.08
CA ALA A 19 4.53 12.90 -31.06
C ALA A 19 3.69 11.82 -30.37
N LEU A 20 3.12 10.88 -31.12
CA LEU A 20 2.36 9.76 -30.56
C LEU A 20 3.24 8.84 -29.69
N VAL A 21 4.48 8.56 -30.12
CA VAL A 21 5.44 7.79 -29.32
C VAL A 21 5.78 8.52 -28.03
N VAL A 22 6.07 9.83 -28.09
CA VAL A 22 6.35 10.65 -26.91
C VAL A 22 5.15 10.65 -25.95
N ILE A 23 3.92 10.83 -26.45
CA ILE A 23 2.70 10.77 -25.64
C ILE A 23 2.53 9.39 -24.99
N ALA A 24 2.76 8.30 -25.75
CA ALA A 24 2.65 6.95 -25.22
C ALA A 24 3.70 6.66 -24.14
N VAL A 25 4.95 7.14 -24.32
CA VAL A 25 6.02 7.02 -23.33
C VAL A 25 5.69 7.85 -22.09
N LEU A 26 5.25 9.10 -22.25
CA LEU A 26 4.83 9.95 -21.13
C LEU A 26 3.70 9.28 -20.35
N TRP A 27 2.65 8.83 -21.05
CA TRP A 27 1.54 8.10 -20.44
C TRP A 27 2.04 6.90 -19.65
N TRP A 28 2.95 6.10 -20.23
CA TRP A 28 3.49 4.91 -19.59
C TRP A 28 4.28 5.22 -18.32
N VAL A 29 5.17 6.22 -18.39
CA VAL A 29 6.03 6.63 -17.28
C VAL A 29 5.22 7.31 -16.16
N THR A 30 4.10 7.95 -16.48
CA THR A 30 3.22 8.60 -15.49
C THR A 30 2.08 7.70 -15.01
N LYS A 31 2.05 6.40 -15.33
CA LYS A 31 1.03 5.51 -14.78
C LYS A 31 1.24 5.38 -13.26
N PRO A 32 0.20 5.54 -12.43
CA PRO A 32 0.33 5.32 -11.01
C PRO A 32 0.68 3.85 -10.73
N ALA A 33 1.41 3.61 -9.64
CA ALA A 33 1.61 2.27 -9.10
C ALA A 33 0.25 1.58 -8.90
N ARG A 34 0.16 0.31 -9.26
CA ARG A 34 -1.08 -0.47 -9.11
C ARG A 34 -0.88 -1.56 -8.07
N PRO A 35 -1.94 -1.90 -7.31
CA PRO A 35 -1.93 -3.10 -6.49
C PRO A 35 -1.60 -4.33 -7.36
N ASP A 36 -0.64 -5.14 -6.91
CA ASP A 36 -0.28 -6.42 -7.51
C ASP A 36 -1.20 -7.55 -6.97
N ASP A 37 -0.90 -8.80 -7.34
CA ASP A 37 -1.71 -9.97 -6.97
C ASP A 37 -1.80 -10.20 -5.44
N PHE A 38 -0.89 -9.62 -4.66
CA PHE A 38 -0.96 -9.69 -3.20
C PHE A 38 -2.24 -9.10 -2.65
N TYR A 39 -2.76 -8.03 -3.26
CA TYR A 39 -3.94 -7.33 -2.77
C TYR A 39 -5.28 -7.97 -3.16
N LEU A 40 -5.23 -9.02 -4.00
CA LEU A 40 -6.41 -9.76 -4.40
C LEU A 40 -6.82 -10.75 -3.29
N SER A 41 -8.09 -10.71 -2.88
CA SER A 41 -8.68 -11.68 -1.94
C SER A 41 -9.08 -12.97 -2.67
N SER A 42 -8.70 -14.14 -2.14
CA SER A 42 -9.29 -15.42 -2.55
C SER A 42 -10.76 -15.54 -2.13
N SER A 43 -11.48 -16.50 -2.71
CA SER A 43 -12.88 -16.80 -2.36
C SER A 43 -13.07 -17.34 -0.95
N GLU A 44 -12.05 -18.00 -0.39
CA GLU A 44 -12.00 -18.34 1.03
C GLU A 44 -11.38 -17.17 1.79
N PHE A 45 -12.22 -16.44 2.53
CA PHE A 45 -11.86 -15.28 3.32
C PHE A 45 -12.39 -15.45 4.76
N PRO A 46 -11.65 -15.04 5.81
CA PRO A 46 -12.11 -15.20 7.19
C PRO A 46 -13.46 -14.52 7.43
N ALA A 47 -14.35 -15.19 8.16
CA ALA A 47 -15.68 -14.67 8.49
C ALA A 47 -15.70 -13.63 9.63
N SER A 48 -14.54 -13.30 10.22
CA SER A 48 -14.43 -12.36 11.34
C SER A 48 -13.35 -11.31 11.06
N PRO A 49 -13.49 -10.09 11.59
CA PRO A 49 -12.49 -9.03 11.41
C PRO A 49 -11.23 -9.28 12.23
N GLY A 50 -10.14 -8.62 11.85
CA GLY A 50 -8.84 -8.66 12.52
C GLY A 50 -8.08 -9.96 12.32
N LYS A 51 -8.37 -10.75 11.27
CA LYS A 51 -7.65 -11.99 10.97
C LYS A 51 -6.58 -11.75 9.92
N LEU A 52 -5.39 -12.30 10.16
CA LEU A 52 -4.33 -12.32 9.15
C LEU A 52 -4.74 -13.26 8.01
N VAL A 53 -4.67 -12.76 6.77
CA VAL A 53 -5.08 -13.50 5.56
C VAL A 53 -3.85 -13.89 4.75
N LYS A 54 -2.97 -12.92 4.47
CA LYS A 54 -1.71 -13.11 3.76
C LYS A 54 -0.63 -12.25 4.39
N ILE A 55 0.61 -12.72 4.30
CA ILE A 55 1.79 -11.98 4.71
C ILE A 55 2.91 -12.25 3.72
N GLU A 56 3.59 -11.20 3.28
CA GLU A 56 4.76 -11.30 2.42
C GLU A 56 5.86 -10.34 2.90
N PRO A 57 7.15 -10.68 2.70
CA PRO A 57 8.23 -9.73 2.93
C PRO A 57 8.02 -8.43 2.15
N PHE A 58 8.32 -7.31 2.79
CA PHE A 58 8.28 -5.98 2.19
C PHE A 58 9.65 -5.33 2.37
N THR A 59 10.22 -4.82 1.27
CA THR A 59 11.59 -4.30 1.26
C THR A 59 11.68 -2.85 0.79
N ARG A 60 10.66 -2.33 0.11
CA ARG A 60 10.65 -0.98 -0.44
C ARG A 60 10.76 0.06 0.67
N MET A 61 11.81 0.87 0.62
CA MET A 61 12.08 1.94 1.58
C MET A 61 12.12 1.50 3.06
N VAL A 62 12.33 0.20 3.34
CA VAL A 62 12.46 -0.30 4.70
C VAL A 62 13.83 0.08 5.26
N PRO A 63 13.91 0.73 6.44
CA PRO A 63 15.18 1.01 7.10
C PRO A 63 16.06 -0.23 7.26
N ALA A 64 17.38 -0.07 7.12
CA ALA A 64 18.32 -1.18 7.26
C ALA A 64 18.28 -1.84 8.65
N SER A 65 17.84 -1.08 9.66
CA SER A 65 17.63 -1.49 11.05
C SER A 65 16.37 -2.36 11.26
N ALA A 66 15.49 -2.48 10.26
CA ALA A 66 14.20 -3.14 10.39
C ALA A 66 14.00 -4.28 9.38
N ASN A 67 13.08 -5.17 9.72
CA ASN A 67 12.43 -6.10 8.82
C ASN A 67 11.04 -5.56 8.49
N GLY A 68 10.62 -5.74 7.24
CA GLY A 68 9.33 -5.27 6.74
C GLY A 68 8.48 -6.41 6.21
N TRP A 69 7.17 -6.29 6.41
CA TRP A 69 6.16 -7.16 5.81
C TRP A 69 4.98 -6.36 5.31
N ARG A 70 4.32 -6.84 4.27
CA ARG A 70 2.97 -6.41 3.91
C ARG A 70 1.98 -7.48 4.31
N LEU A 71 0.84 -7.04 4.84
CA LEU A 71 -0.22 -7.87 5.36
C LEU A 71 -1.47 -7.64 4.53
N LEU A 72 -2.22 -8.71 4.30
CA LEU A 72 -3.63 -8.66 3.98
C LEU A 72 -4.38 -9.18 5.21
N TYR A 73 -5.37 -8.43 5.70
CA TYR A 73 -6.14 -8.80 6.86
C TYR A 73 -7.64 -8.53 6.64
N SER A 74 -8.49 -9.21 7.41
CA SER A 74 -9.93 -8.98 7.38
C SER A 74 -10.32 -7.77 8.21
N THR A 75 -11.24 -6.96 7.71
CA THR A 75 -11.91 -5.89 8.46
C THR A 75 -13.38 -5.79 8.03
N THR A 76 -14.10 -4.78 8.52
CA THR A 76 -15.56 -4.67 8.36
C THR A 76 -15.93 -3.41 7.58
N ARG A 77 -16.67 -3.58 6.48
CA ARG A 77 -17.28 -2.48 5.71
C ARG A 77 -18.39 -1.78 6.49
N PHE A 78 -18.83 -0.64 5.98
CA PHE A 78 -19.92 0.14 6.58
C PHE A 78 -21.24 -0.66 6.67
N ASP A 79 -21.48 -1.57 5.73
CA ASP A 79 -22.66 -2.44 5.67
C ASP A 79 -22.55 -3.70 6.57
N GLY A 80 -21.46 -3.81 7.34
CA GLY A 80 -21.20 -4.97 8.20
C GLY A 80 -20.55 -6.16 7.50
N THR A 81 -20.35 -6.11 6.17
CA THR A 81 -19.70 -7.20 5.45
C THR A 81 -18.20 -7.25 5.74
N ILE A 82 -17.65 -8.46 5.80
CA ILE A 82 -16.21 -8.67 5.99
C ILE A 82 -15.49 -8.55 4.66
N ALA A 83 -14.33 -7.91 4.68
CA ALA A 83 -13.58 -7.54 3.50
C ALA A 83 -12.08 -7.42 3.79
N PRO A 84 -11.22 -7.55 2.77
CA PRO A 84 -9.79 -7.33 2.93
C PRO A 84 -9.44 -5.85 3.09
N ALA A 85 -8.41 -5.60 3.88
CA ALA A 85 -7.60 -4.40 3.88
C ALA A 85 -6.12 -4.81 3.99
N SER A 86 -5.21 -3.91 3.62
CA SER A 86 -3.76 -4.16 3.69
C SER A 86 -3.06 -3.23 4.69
N ALA A 87 -1.86 -3.63 5.10
CA ALA A 87 -0.99 -2.86 5.98
C ALA A 87 0.48 -3.18 5.71
N ILE A 88 1.39 -2.28 6.09
CA ILE A 88 2.81 -2.58 6.25
C ILE A 88 3.11 -2.76 7.75
N VAL A 89 3.95 -3.73 8.08
CA VAL A 89 4.54 -3.90 9.40
C VAL A 89 6.04 -3.69 9.31
N LEU A 90 6.59 -2.90 10.23
CA LEU A 90 8.03 -2.74 10.44
C LEU A 90 8.38 -3.20 11.85
N ALA A 91 9.32 -4.14 11.97
CA ALA A 91 9.86 -4.57 13.25
C ALA A 91 11.38 -4.40 13.26
N PRO A 92 11.98 -3.85 14.34
CA PRO A 92 13.42 -3.77 14.49
C PRO A 92 14.07 -5.15 14.39
N LYS A 93 15.24 -5.24 13.72
CA LYS A 93 16.03 -6.47 13.65
C LYS A 93 16.57 -6.86 15.02
N GLU A 94 17.00 -5.87 15.79
CA GLU A 94 17.45 -6.02 17.17
C GLU A 94 16.36 -5.48 18.10
N ARG A 95 15.72 -6.37 18.86
CA ARG A 95 14.68 -5.97 19.83
C ARG A 95 15.30 -5.68 21.18
N LYS A 96 15.02 -4.49 21.72
CA LYS A 96 15.44 -4.08 23.07
C LYS A 96 14.73 -4.87 24.18
N ALA A 97 13.47 -5.25 23.98
CA ALA A 97 12.66 -5.99 24.94
C ALA A 97 11.53 -6.75 24.23
N GLU A 98 11.05 -7.83 24.86
CA GLU A 98 9.83 -8.55 24.46
C GLU A 98 8.86 -8.68 25.63
N PRO A 99 7.53 -8.54 25.42
CA PRO A 99 6.88 -8.18 24.15
C PRO A 99 7.12 -6.72 23.75
N ALA A 100 7.27 -6.45 22.45
CA ALA A 100 7.48 -5.09 21.95
C ALA A 100 6.20 -4.23 22.05
N GLY A 101 6.39 -2.92 22.22
CA GLY A 101 5.30 -1.95 22.06
C GLY A 101 4.86 -1.86 20.60
N ILE A 102 3.59 -1.52 20.38
CA ILE A 102 3.02 -1.34 19.03
C ILE A 102 2.72 0.14 18.80
N ILE A 103 3.18 0.69 17.67
CA ILE A 103 2.61 1.91 17.07
C ILE A 103 1.64 1.51 15.97
N ALA A 104 0.38 1.91 16.11
CA ALA A 104 -0.56 1.89 15.00
C ALA A 104 -0.45 3.22 14.23
N TRP A 105 0.16 3.17 13.05
CA TRP A 105 0.28 4.33 12.18
C TRP A 105 -0.94 4.47 11.28
N THR A 106 -1.55 5.66 11.31
CA THR A 106 -2.74 6.04 10.55
C THR A 106 -2.35 7.18 9.62
N HIS A 107 -2.16 6.88 8.34
CA HIS A 107 -1.67 7.88 7.39
C HIS A 107 -2.71 8.98 7.12
N GLY A 108 -2.22 10.15 6.71
CA GLY A 108 -3.04 11.24 6.17
C GLY A 108 -3.59 10.92 4.78
N THR A 109 -4.26 11.88 4.15
CA THR A 109 -4.89 11.66 2.83
C THR A 109 -3.85 11.32 1.75
N THR A 110 -3.98 10.14 1.13
CA THR A 110 -3.20 9.72 -0.04
C THR A 110 -4.03 9.64 -1.32
N GLY A 111 -5.35 9.52 -1.20
CA GLY A 111 -6.29 9.48 -2.31
C GLY A 111 -7.50 8.59 -2.00
N PHE A 112 -8.19 8.13 -3.05
CA PHE A 112 -9.43 7.35 -2.93
C PHE A 112 -9.41 6.03 -3.73
N ASP A 113 -8.45 5.86 -4.65
CA ASP A 113 -8.33 4.67 -5.50
C ASP A 113 -7.45 3.61 -4.80
N PRO A 114 -7.62 2.30 -5.08
CA PRO A 114 -6.70 1.27 -4.58
C PRO A 114 -5.21 1.57 -4.80
N ALA A 115 -4.84 2.24 -5.90
CA ALA A 115 -3.47 2.68 -6.17
C ALA A 115 -2.90 3.67 -5.13
N CYS A 116 -3.76 4.30 -4.32
CA CYS A 116 -3.39 5.29 -3.31
C CYS A 116 -3.03 4.68 -1.95
N ALA A 117 -3.05 3.36 -1.79
CA ALA A 117 -2.57 2.72 -0.55
C ALA A 117 -1.08 3.05 -0.32
N PRO A 118 -0.68 3.52 0.88
CA PRO A 118 0.73 3.67 1.24
C PRO A 118 1.59 2.45 0.88
N SER A 119 1.08 1.24 1.09
CA SER A 119 1.78 0.00 0.75
C SER A 119 1.99 -0.24 -0.75
N VAL A 120 1.30 0.51 -1.62
CA VAL A 120 1.43 0.49 -3.09
C VAL A 120 2.35 1.62 -3.57
N LEU A 121 2.36 2.77 -2.89
CA LEU A 121 3.15 3.95 -3.25
C LEU A 121 4.66 3.67 -3.25
N ASP A 122 5.40 4.48 -4.02
CA ASP A 122 6.86 4.41 -4.11
C ASP A 122 7.55 4.82 -2.80
N GLU A 123 6.98 5.79 -2.08
CA GLU A 123 7.48 6.30 -0.80
C GLU A 123 6.48 6.03 0.35
N PRO A 124 6.33 4.77 0.79
CA PRO A 124 5.32 4.36 1.79
C PRO A 124 5.46 5.06 3.14
N PHE A 125 6.67 5.54 3.47
CA PHE A 125 7.00 6.07 4.79
C PHE A 125 7.32 7.57 4.83
N ALA A 126 7.18 8.29 3.71
CA ALA A 126 7.56 9.71 3.61
C ALA A 126 6.92 10.60 4.69
N ASN A 127 5.73 10.22 5.17
CA ASN A 127 4.97 10.96 6.17
C ASN A 127 4.93 10.30 7.55
N VAL A 128 5.71 9.24 7.79
CA VAL A 128 5.80 8.59 9.11
C VAL A 128 6.81 9.37 9.97
N PRO A 129 6.37 10.09 11.01
CA PRO A 129 7.26 10.87 11.84
C PRO A 129 8.17 9.96 12.68
N ALA A 130 9.43 10.35 12.81
CA ALA A 130 10.41 9.73 13.71
C ALA A 130 10.54 8.20 13.52
N LEU A 131 10.46 7.72 12.28
CA LEU A 131 10.46 6.29 11.97
C LEU A 131 11.69 5.56 12.53
N GLU A 132 12.88 6.11 12.28
CA GLU A 132 14.15 5.51 12.72
C GLU A 132 14.26 5.52 14.26
N GLU A 133 13.81 6.59 14.92
CA GLU A 133 13.82 6.70 16.38
C GLU A 133 12.85 5.69 17.03
N VAL A 134 11.65 5.52 16.47
CA VAL A 134 10.67 4.52 16.94
C VAL A 134 11.26 3.11 16.83
N LEU A 135 11.89 2.80 15.70
CA LEU A 135 12.54 1.51 15.49
C LEU A 135 13.74 1.32 16.44
N ALA A 136 14.54 2.38 16.64
CA ALA A 136 15.63 2.37 17.60
C ALA A 136 15.16 2.13 19.03
N GLU A 137 13.95 2.56 19.40
CA GLU A 137 13.31 2.25 20.69
C GLU A 137 12.73 0.82 20.79
N GLY A 138 12.87 0.01 19.74
CA GLY A 138 12.45 -1.39 19.76
C GLY A 138 10.95 -1.57 19.52
N TRP A 139 10.24 -0.53 19.07
CA TRP A 139 8.79 -0.59 18.85
C TRP A 139 8.48 -1.13 17.45
N VAL A 140 7.37 -1.88 17.35
CA VAL A 140 6.86 -2.40 16.09
C VAL A 140 5.80 -1.45 15.55
N ILE A 141 5.89 -1.10 14.27
CA ILE A 141 4.92 -0.23 13.62
C ILE A 141 4.02 -1.10 12.75
N VAL A 142 2.70 -0.91 12.85
CA VAL A 142 1.72 -1.37 11.86
C VAL A 142 1.05 -0.16 11.21
N ALA A 143 1.32 0.03 9.94
CA ALA A 143 0.80 1.11 9.10
C ALA A 143 -0.32 0.55 8.23
N THR A 144 -1.58 0.80 8.61
CA THR A 144 -2.74 0.35 7.83
C THR A 144 -2.89 1.18 6.56
N ASP A 145 -3.31 0.57 5.45
CA ASP A 145 -3.74 1.31 4.26
C ASP A 145 -5.20 1.77 4.35
N TYR A 146 -5.97 1.26 5.31
CA TYR A 146 -7.43 1.28 5.33
C TYR A 146 -8.09 0.41 4.24
N ILE A 147 -9.30 -0.06 4.56
CA ILE A 147 -10.15 -0.76 3.58
C ILE A 147 -10.39 0.09 2.33
N GLY A 148 -10.39 -0.56 1.16
CA GLY A 148 -10.62 0.08 -0.14
C GLY A 148 -9.38 0.78 -0.73
N LEU A 149 -8.31 0.96 0.05
CA LEU A 149 -6.99 1.27 -0.49
C LEU A 149 -6.20 -0.04 -0.60
N GLY A 150 -5.48 -0.22 -1.71
CA GLY A 150 -4.84 -1.48 -2.11
C GLY A 150 -5.83 -2.56 -2.55
N THR A 151 -6.97 -2.64 -1.88
CA THR A 151 -7.97 -3.71 -2.00
C THR A 151 -9.24 -3.24 -2.71
N ALA A 152 -10.06 -4.18 -3.18
CA ALA A 152 -11.29 -3.85 -3.90
C ALA A 152 -12.40 -3.32 -2.98
N GLY A 153 -13.11 -2.31 -3.48
CA GLY A 153 -14.27 -1.69 -2.83
C GLY A 153 -14.02 -0.23 -2.46
N PRO A 154 -15.03 0.45 -1.91
CA PRO A 154 -14.93 1.86 -1.61
C PRO A 154 -14.04 2.14 -0.39
N HIS A 155 -13.19 3.16 -0.49
CA HIS A 155 -12.44 3.68 0.65
C HIS A 155 -13.34 4.63 1.49
N PRO A 156 -13.52 4.40 2.80
CA PRO A 156 -14.32 5.23 3.69
C PRO A 156 -13.58 6.53 4.06
N TYR A 157 -13.30 7.38 3.07
CA TYR A 157 -12.56 8.63 3.26
C TYR A 157 -13.29 9.57 4.24
N LEU A 158 -12.59 9.97 5.30
CA LEU A 158 -13.10 10.74 6.44
C LEU A 158 -14.30 10.12 7.19
N ILE A 159 -14.60 8.84 6.96
CA ILE A 159 -15.59 8.10 7.73
C ILE A 159 -14.86 7.34 8.84
N GLY A 160 -14.85 7.95 10.03
CA GLY A 160 -14.03 7.50 11.17
C GLY A 160 -14.24 6.05 11.56
N GLU A 161 -15.46 5.53 11.48
CA GLU A 161 -15.74 4.13 11.83
C GLU A 161 -15.00 3.13 10.93
N GLY A 162 -14.99 3.35 9.61
CA GLY A 162 -14.30 2.47 8.67
C GLY A 162 -12.77 2.53 8.83
N GLN A 163 -12.24 3.73 9.07
CA GLN A 163 -10.81 3.92 9.33
C GLN A 163 -10.38 3.30 10.66
N ALA A 164 -11.15 3.51 11.72
CA ALA A 164 -10.88 2.95 13.05
C ALA A 164 -10.94 1.42 13.05
N ARG A 165 -11.95 0.82 12.40
CA ARG A 165 -12.03 -0.64 12.24
C ARG A 165 -10.79 -1.18 11.54
N SER A 166 -10.40 -0.59 10.41
CA SER A 166 -9.21 -0.99 9.67
C SER A 166 -7.93 -0.87 10.51
N ALA A 167 -7.75 0.24 11.24
CA ALA A 167 -6.57 0.45 12.10
C ALA A 167 -6.51 -0.52 13.29
N LEU A 168 -7.64 -0.79 13.94
CA LEU A 168 -7.69 -1.74 15.06
C LEU A 168 -7.51 -3.19 14.59
N ASP A 169 -8.08 -3.52 13.44
CA ASP A 169 -7.97 -4.86 12.86
C ASP A 169 -6.56 -5.16 12.33
N SER A 170 -5.82 -4.15 11.86
CA SER A 170 -4.41 -4.34 11.48
C SER A 170 -3.54 -4.71 12.69
N ILE A 171 -3.81 -4.12 13.87
CA ILE A 171 -3.14 -4.50 15.12
C ILE A 171 -3.48 -5.94 15.50
N ARG A 172 -4.77 -6.33 15.41
CA ARG A 172 -5.20 -7.71 15.68
C ARG A 172 -4.52 -8.71 14.74
N ALA A 173 -4.37 -8.36 13.47
CA ALA A 173 -3.67 -9.17 12.48
C ALA A 173 -2.16 -9.24 12.74
N LEU A 174 -1.52 -8.13 13.11
CA LEU A 174 -0.11 -8.11 13.53
C LEU A 174 0.16 -9.10 14.67
N LYS A 175 -0.72 -9.15 15.69
CA LYS A 175 -0.60 -10.08 16.83
C LYS A 175 -0.66 -11.56 16.45
N GLN A 176 -1.05 -11.91 15.21
CA GLN A 176 -1.09 -13.28 14.71
C GLN A 176 0.20 -13.68 13.97
N ILE A 177 1.17 -12.78 13.83
CA ILE A 177 2.45 -13.11 13.18
C ILE A 177 3.36 -13.82 14.20
N GLU A 178 3.58 -15.11 14.02
CA GLU A 178 4.30 -15.98 14.97
C GLU A 178 5.69 -15.46 15.35
N ASN A 179 6.40 -14.83 14.41
CA ASN A 179 7.78 -14.36 14.62
C ASN A 179 7.87 -12.92 15.15
N ILE A 180 6.76 -12.26 15.48
CA ILE A 180 6.73 -10.89 16.00
C ILE A 180 6.00 -10.87 17.35
N ASN A 181 6.77 -10.82 18.44
CA ASN A 181 6.23 -10.85 19.80
C ASN A 181 5.92 -9.42 20.29
N VAL A 182 4.62 -9.09 20.41
CA VAL A 182 4.12 -7.74 20.71
C VAL A 182 3.04 -7.76 21.79
N SER A 183 2.91 -6.65 22.53
CA SER A 183 2.00 -6.50 23.69
C SER A 183 0.56 -6.15 23.31
#